data_AF-A0AAN7FFA3-F1
#
_entry.id   AF-A0AAN7FFA3-F1
#
_cell.length_a   1.000
_cell.length_b   1.000
_cell.length_c   1.000
_cell.angle_alpha   90.00
_cell.angle_beta   90.00
_cell.angle_gamma   90.00
#
_symmetry.space_group_name_H-M   'P 1'
#
loop_
_entity.id
_entity.type
_entity.pdbx_description
1 polymer ?
#
loop_
_entity_poly.entity_id
_entity_poly.type
_entity_poly.pdbx_seq_one_letter_code
_entity_poly.pdbx_strand_id
1 'polypeptide(L)'
;MGSLKHFIHAFLGGFALIHLVDAQNQSGFISIACGSPANSNYSEPTTGTNYISDAAFIDTGISQQISAVYKGTFFYGNYDGQSKLPQFDIHLGVNMWDTVNITNVTIPVIKELIHVPSQTNLQVCLVNTGLGMPFISAIELRPLSNKTYETNFGSLALFARLDVGSSISYRYPFDIYDRIWGPYSDNTYTILSTFQTIDTSSNNYYQPPSIVMSTASTPINVSAPLELFWDTENATSEYYIYMHFAEVVNLAATQFRSFNITLNGKYWYGPFAPKYLSTITLFSPLILPNAQKYDFLFFKAEGSTLPPIINALEIYSVRDLSQSGTYKKDVDAITSIKSAYGVQKNWEGDPCLPQAYSWAGLNCSYDSVNPPRITSLNLSSSGLTGVISVYISNLTMDLSNNNLTGSVPDFLTQLQYLRVLNLEKNQLTGTIPADLIERSKTGALLLSVDKNLNVCGSGSCKKKNNIAVPIGASVGVLLILACIVSWCWRKRTKKRLEIAETESNTQTMSLQPLESLQQTMSLKSLESLQRQFTYADLIRITNNFERVLGKGGFAKVYHGYIDDTQVAVKVLSLSSVQGYQQFQAKVKLLMRVHHRNLTTLVGYCYEGPNNGLVYEYMANGDLDAHLSGW
;
A
#
# COMPACT_ATOMS: atom_id res chain seq x y z
N MET A 1 -2.41 -44.84 67.56
CA MET A 1 -1.85 -46.19 67.30
C MET A 1 -1.75 -46.36 65.80
N GLY A 2 -0.52 -46.47 65.24
CA GLY A 2 -0.15 -46.78 63.84
C GLY A 2 -0.45 -45.71 62.77
N SER A 3 0.49 -44.88 62.26
CA SER A 3 1.64 -45.17 61.35
C SER A 3 1.20 -45.43 59.88
N LEU A 4 1.76 -44.91 58.77
CA LEU A 4 2.84 -43.96 58.44
C LEU A 4 2.97 -43.91 56.88
N LYS A 5 2.99 -42.70 56.28
CA LYS A 5 3.79 -42.20 55.11
C LYS A 5 3.61 -42.64 53.63
N HIS A 6 3.47 -41.58 52.79
CA HIS A 6 4.10 -41.24 51.48
C HIS A 6 3.65 -41.99 50.20
N PHE A 7 3.72 -41.46 48.96
CA PHE A 7 3.70 -40.15 48.27
C PHE A 7 3.60 -40.52 46.75
N ILE A 8 3.26 -39.58 45.85
CA ILE A 8 3.52 -39.56 44.37
C ILE A 8 2.44 -40.12 43.39
N HIS A 9 1.81 -39.16 42.69
CA HIS A 9 1.34 -39.11 41.28
C HIS A 9 0.04 -39.83 40.86
N ALA A 10 -1.01 -39.02 40.64
CA ALA A 10 -1.56 -38.79 39.29
C ALA A 10 -2.47 -37.55 39.32
N PHE A 11 -1.92 -36.42 38.88
CA PHE A 11 -2.68 -35.26 38.43
C PHE A 11 -3.31 -35.64 37.10
N LEU A 12 -4.62 -35.87 37.04
CA LEU A 12 -5.39 -35.89 35.78
C LEU A 12 -6.89 -35.93 36.10
N GLY A 13 -7.48 -34.75 36.08
CA GLY A 13 -8.91 -34.54 36.21
C GLY A 13 -9.28 -33.08 36.00
N GLY A 14 -8.52 -32.37 35.17
CA GLY A 14 -9.00 -31.12 34.60
C GLY A 14 -10.09 -31.50 33.60
N PHE A 15 -11.34 -31.26 33.95
CA PHE A 15 -12.40 -31.16 32.96
C PHE A 15 -12.07 -29.96 32.07
N ALA A 16 -11.34 -30.21 30.99
CA ALA A 16 -11.38 -29.34 29.84
C ALA A 16 -12.82 -29.40 29.33
N LEU A 17 -13.62 -28.40 29.66
CA LEU A 17 -14.83 -28.09 28.90
C LEU A 17 -14.34 -27.67 27.51
N ILE A 18 -14.10 -28.66 26.65
CA ILE A 18 -13.97 -28.42 25.22
C ILE A 18 -15.37 -28.02 24.80
N HIS A 19 -15.62 -26.71 24.73
CA HIS A 19 -16.70 -26.22 23.89
C HIS A 19 -16.37 -26.73 22.48
N LEU A 20 -17.05 -27.81 22.08
CA LEU A 20 -17.19 -28.19 20.69
C LEU A 20 -17.87 -27.02 20.01
N VAL A 21 -17.07 -26.07 19.53
CA VAL A 21 -17.51 -25.17 18.49
C VAL A 21 -17.72 -26.08 17.30
N ASP A 22 -18.98 -26.39 16.99
CA ASP A 22 -19.33 -27.01 15.72
C ASP A 22 -18.60 -26.23 14.64
N ALA A 23 -17.76 -26.90 13.85
CA ALA A 23 -16.93 -26.27 12.85
C ALA A 23 -17.84 -25.59 11.81
N GLN A 24 -18.10 -24.30 12.01
CA GLN A 24 -18.90 -23.51 11.09
C GLN A 24 -18.13 -23.36 9.78
N ASN A 25 -18.78 -23.65 8.65
CA ASN A 25 -18.14 -23.65 7.34
C ASN A 25 -17.82 -22.21 6.90
N GLN A 26 -16.59 -21.94 6.46
CA GLN A 26 -16.10 -20.65 5.92
C GLN A 26 -16.64 -20.37 4.50
N SER A 27 -17.85 -20.82 4.19
CA SER A 27 -18.44 -20.75 2.86
C SER A 27 -18.58 -19.29 2.41
N GLY A 28 -17.92 -18.94 1.31
CA GLY A 28 -17.94 -17.57 0.76
C GLY A 28 -17.00 -16.58 1.44
N PHE A 29 -16.21 -16.99 2.44
CA PHE A 29 -15.17 -16.12 3.01
C PHE A 29 -14.04 -15.93 2.00
N ILE A 30 -13.60 -14.69 1.85
CA ILE A 30 -12.36 -14.35 1.14
C ILE A 30 -11.47 -13.63 2.14
N SER A 31 -10.29 -14.18 2.41
CA SER A 31 -9.31 -13.60 3.34
C SER A 31 -7.96 -13.53 2.66
N ILE A 32 -7.49 -12.31 2.42
CA ILE A 32 -6.28 -12.02 1.68
C ILE A 32 -5.23 -11.51 2.66
N ALA A 33 -4.07 -12.15 2.68
CA ALA A 33 -2.91 -11.72 3.47
C ALA A 33 -1.95 -10.92 2.60
N CYS A 34 -1.95 -9.60 2.79
CA CYS A 34 -1.18 -8.67 1.98
C CYS A 34 0.32 -8.76 2.29
N GLY A 35 1.16 -8.78 1.26
CA GLY A 35 2.62 -8.95 1.39
C GLY A 35 3.08 -10.40 1.51
N SER A 36 2.17 -11.38 1.41
CA SER A 36 2.53 -12.80 1.50
C SER A 36 3.07 -13.31 0.15
N PRO A 37 4.03 -14.27 0.14
CA PRO A 37 4.58 -14.82 -1.10
C PRO A 37 3.49 -15.37 -2.04
N ALA A 38 3.67 -15.20 -3.35
CA ALA A 38 2.71 -15.71 -4.32
C ALA A 38 2.44 -17.22 -4.12
N ASN A 39 1.17 -17.62 -4.28
CA ASN A 39 0.68 -19.00 -4.06
C ASN A 39 0.86 -19.53 -2.62
N SER A 40 1.11 -18.65 -1.63
CA SER A 40 1.09 -19.06 -0.23
C SER A 40 -0.32 -19.01 0.36
N ASN A 41 -0.54 -19.90 1.32
CA ASN A 41 -1.72 -19.94 2.16
C ASN A 41 -1.32 -20.27 3.61
N TYR A 42 -2.12 -19.83 4.57
CA TYR A 42 -1.98 -20.26 5.96
C TYR A 42 -3.33 -20.17 6.68
N SER A 43 -3.51 -20.97 7.72
CA SER A 43 -4.64 -20.86 8.63
C SER A 43 -4.20 -20.05 9.86
N GLU A 44 -4.95 -19.00 10.20
CA GLU A 44 -4.69 -18.25 11.42
C GLU A 44 -5.03 -19.14 12.64
N PRO A 45 -4.11 -19.35 13.61
CA PRO A 45 -4.31 -20.34 14.67
C PRO A 45 -5.47 -20.07 15.62
N THR A 46 -5.84 -18.80 15.83
CA THR A 46 -6.85 -18.39 16.81
C THR A 46 -8.27 -18.61 16.29
N THR A 47 -8.52 -18.20 15.05
CA THR A 47 -9.83 -18.26 14.39
C THR A 47 -9.96 -19.50 13.52
N GLY A 48 -8.84 -20.08 13.06
CA GLY A 48 -8.84 -21.13 12.04
C GLY A 48 -9.14 -20.59 10.62
N THR A 49 -9.18 -19.29 10.42
CA THR A 49 -9.48 -18.66 9.12
C THR A 49 -8.34 -18.90 8.14
N ASN A 50 -8.67 -19.35 6.93
CA ASN A 50 -7.69 -19.57 5.87
C ASN A 50 -7.42 -18.29 5.09
N TYR A 51 -6.16 -17.84 5.05
CA TYR A 51 -5.70 -16.71 4.25
C TYR A 51 -4.96 -17.17 3.00
N ILE A 52 -5.15 -16.43 1.91
CA ILE A 52 -4.41 -16.58 0.64
C ILE A 52 -3.56 -15.33 0.38
N SER A 53 -2.48 -15.49 -0.40
CA SER A 53 -1.65 -14.37 -0.83
C SER A 53 -2.40 -13.34 -1.69
N ASP A 54 -2.02 -12.07 -1.54
CA ASP A 54 -2.48 -10.93 -2.34
C ASP A 54 -1.89 -10.88 -3.76
N ALA A 55 -0.89 -11.70 -4.09
CA ALA A 55 -0.10 -11.57 -5.32
C ALA A 55 -0.93 -11.60 -6.62
N ALA A 56 -2.12 -12.23 -6.62
CA ALA A 56 -3.03 -12.29 -7.76
C ALA A 56 -4.02 -11.10 -7.83
N PHE A 57 -4.07 -10.25 -6.81
CA PHE A 57 -5.06 -9.19 -6.62
C PHE A 57 -4.45 -7.78 -6.59
N ILE A 58 -3.12 -7.66 -6.70
CA ILE A 58 -2.41 -6.38 -6.67
C ILE A 58 -2.15 -5.86 -8.10
N ASP A 59 -2.69 -4.68 -8.40
CA ASP A 59 -2.41 -3.97 -9.66
C ASP A 59 -1.17 -3.07 -9.55
N THR A 60 -0.88 -2.56 -8.35
CA THR A 60 0.20 -1.60 -8.05
C THR A 60 0.71 -1.79 -6.61
N GLY A 61 1.76 -1.05 -6.21
CA GLY A 61 2.35 -1.12 -4.87
C GLY A 61 3.61 -1.99 -4.77
N ILE A 62 4.35 -1.85 -3.66
CA ILE A 62 5.56 -2.62 -3.38
C ILE A 62 5.24 -3.62 -2.26
N SER A 63 5.25 -4.91 -2.59
CA SER A 63 5.12 -5.97 -1.60
C SER A 63 6.31 -5.94 -0.63
N GLN A 64 6.03 -5.87 0.65
CA GLN A 64 7.01 -5.90 1.73
C GLN A 64 6.65 -6.99 2.73
N GLN A 65 7.66 -7.64 3.31
CA GLN A 65 7.45 -8.64 4.35
C GLN A 65 7.49 -8.00 5.72
N ILE A 66 6.41 -8.21 6.48
CA ILE A 66 6.38 -7.93 7.91
C ILE A 66 7.11 -9.07 8.63
N SER A 67 7.87 -8.74 9.68
CA SER A 67 8.60 -9.71 10.50
C SER A 67 7.69 -10.86 10.96
N ALA A 68 8.24 -12.08 10.99
CA ALA A 68 7.51 -13.30 11.35
C ALA A 68 6.87 -13.25 12.75
N VAL A 69 7.38 -12.39 13.64
CA VAL A 69 6.83 -12.16 15.00
C VAL A 69 5.44 -11.52 14.96
N TYR A 70 5.09 -10.84 13.87
CA TYR A 70 3.78 -10.20 13.67
C TYR A 70 2.89 -10.98 12.67
N LYS A 71 3.27 -12.21 12.28
CA LYS A 71 2.39 -13.05 11.44
C LYS A 71 1.13 -13.41 12.22
N GLY A 72 -0.03 -13.11 11.62
CA GLY A 72 -1.34 -13.28 12.26
C GLY A 72 -1.81 -12.05 13.05
N THR A 73 -1.00 -11.00 13.17
CA THR A 73 -1.39 -9.74 13.82
C THR A 73 -1.02 -8.52 12.97
N PHE A 74 -2.02 -7.75 12.60
CA PHE A 74 -1.97 -6.70 11.58
C PHE A 74 -1.45 -5.36 12.12
N PHE A 75 -0.13 -5.27 12.35
CA PHE A 75 0.53 -4.12 12.98
C PHE A 75 1.41 -3.29 12.02
N TYR A 76 1.62 -2.02 12.38
CA TYR A 76 2.70 -1.23 11.79
C TYR A 76 4.06 -1.74 12.29
N GLY A 77 4.73 -2.52 11.45
CA GLY A 77 6.04 -3.13 11.74
C GLY A 77 7.26 -2.29 11.32
N ASN A 78 7.11 -0.97 11.13
CA ASN A 78 8.17 -0.09 10.60
C ASN A 78 8.78 -0.59 9.27
N TYR A 79 7.92 -1.08 8.37
CA TYR A 79 8.33 -1.65 7.07
C TYR A 79 8.99 -0.62 6.13
N ASP A 80 8.80 0.67 6.38
CA ASP A 80 9.39 1.77 5.62
C ASP A 80 10.71 2.28 6.21
N GLY A 81 11.12 1.78 7.38
CA GLY A 81 12.34 2.19 8.08
C GLY A 81 12.32 3.64 8.58
N GLN A 82 11.18 4.33 8.52
CA GLN A 82 11.07 5.74 8.89
C GLN A 82 10.77 5.93 10.38
N SER A 83 10.30 4.87 11.07
CA SER A 83 9.84 4.91 12.46
C SER A 83 8.77 6.00 12.70
N LYS A 84 8.02 6.33 11.64
CA LYS A 84 6.96 7.34 11.66
C LYS A 84 5.62 6.62 11.48
N LEU A 85 4.75 6.76 12.46
CA LEU A 85 3.41 6.18 12.37
C LEU A 85 2.64 6.83 11.22
N PRO A 86 2.14 6.03 10.25
CA PRO A 86 1.51 6.58 9.07
C PRO A 86 0.06 6.96 9.36
N GLN A 87 -0.38 8.03 8.70
CA GLN A 87 -1.77 8.37 8.50
C GLN A 87 -2.02 8.45 7.00
N PHE A 88 -3.13 7.85 6.55
CA PHE A 88 -3.50 7.78 5.15
C PHE A 88 -5.00 7.53 5.01
N ASP A 89 -5.55 7.83 3.84
CA ASP A 89 -6.96 7.59 3.57
C ASP A 89 -7.15 6.24 2.87
N ILE A 90 -8.27 5.58 3.15
CA ILE A 90 -8.72 4.39 2.46
C ILE A 90 -9.95 4.74 1.63
N HIS A 91 -9.94 4.29 0.38
CA HIS A 91 -11.01 4.55 -0.57
C HIS A 91 -11.57 3.22 -1.10
N LEU A 92 -12.87 3.20 -1.38
CA LEU A 92 -13.52 2.15 -2.13
C LEU A 92 -13.83 2.66 -3.54
N GLY A 93 -13.06 2.19 -4.51
CA GLY A 93 -12.98 2.80 -5.83
C GLY A 93 -12.46 4.23 -5.73
N VAL A 94 -13.28 5.19 -6.15
CA VAL A 94 -12.97 6.63 -6.06
C VAL A 94 -13.47 7.28 -4.77
N ASN A 95 -14.37 6.61 -4.06
CA ASN A 95 -15.07 7.17 -2.92
C ASN A 95 -14.25 7.03 -1.63
N MET A 96 -14.20 8.09 -0.83
CA MET A 96 -13.55 8.06 0.48
C MET A 96 -14.34 7.15 1.42
N TRP A 97 -13.68 6.14 1.97
CA TRP A 97 -14.26 5.26 2.97
C TRP A 97 -13.94 5.79 4.37
N ASP A 98 -12.66 5.96 4.71
CA ASP A 98 -12.22 6.37 6.04
C ASP A 98 -10.76 6.87 6.03
N THR A 99 -10.33 7.47 7.14
CA THR A 99 -8.93 7.77 7.43
C THR A 99 -8.37 6.75 8.42
N VAL A 100 -7.25 6.14 8.06
CA VAL A 100 -6.47 5.28 8.95
C VAL A 100 -5.45 6.15 9.68
N ASN A 101 -5.56 6.19 11.00
CA ASN A 101 -4.64 6.91 11.86
C ASN A 101 -4.03 5.94 12.88
N ILE A 102 -2.75 5.62 12.71
CA ILE A 102 -2.05 4.70 13.60
C ILE A 102 -1.37 5.52 14.69
N THR A 103 -1.80 5.35 15.93
CA THR A 103 -1.22 6.03 17.10
C THR A 103 -0.37 5.11 17.97
N ASN A 104 -0.52 3.80 17.80
CA ASN A 104 0.24 2.79 18.54
C ASN A 104 0.54 1.59 17.63
N VAL A 105 1.81 1.19 17.58
CA VAL A 105 2.29 0.03 16.79
C VAL A 105 1.77 -1.31 17.30
N THR A 106 1.37 -1.39 18.58
CA THR A 106 0.93 -2.63 19.22
C THR A 106 -0.58 -2.85 19.18
N ILE A 107 -1.35 -1.94 18.55
CA ILE A 107 -2.80 -2.05 18.44
C ILE A 107 -3.15 -2.07 16.95
N PRO A 108 -3.85 -3.12 16.46
CA PRO A 108 -4.22 -3.17 15.06
C PRO A 108 -5.35 -2.15 14.81
N VAL A 109 -5.28 -1.44 13.69
CA VAL A 109 -6.38 -0.57 13.25
C VAL A 109 -7.23 -1.37 12.27
N ILE A 110 -8.48 -1.62 12.65
CA ILE A 110 -9.45 -2.37 11.84
C ILE A 110 -10.50 -1.38 11.34
N LYS A 111 -10.76 -1.42 10.03
CA LYS A 111 -11.83 -0.66 9.38
C LYS A 111 -12.80 -1.65 8.74
N GLU A 112 -14.08 -1.46 9.00
CA GLU A 112 -15.14 -2.35 8.53
C GLU A 112 -16.22 -1.53 7.80
N LEU A 113 -16.72 -2.10 6.70
CA LEU A 113 -17.75 -1.50 5.86
C LEU A 113 -18.70 -2.57 5.36
N ILE A 114 -19.99 -2.33 5.54
CA ILE A 114 -21.05 -3.07 4.88
C ILE A 114 -21.39 -2.31 3.60
N HIS A 115 -21.17 -2.96 2.46
CA HIS A 115 -21.36 -2.37 1.15
C HIS A 115 -22.05 -3.36 0.21
N VAL A 116 -22.97 -2.85 -0.60
CA VAL A 116 -23.56 -3.59 -1.71
C VAL A 116 -22.84 -3.17 -2.99
N PRO A 117 -21.95 -4.02 -3.55
CA PRO A 117 -21.17 -3.66 -4.71
C PRO A 117 -22.08 -3.51 -5.94
N SER A 118 -21.91 -2.40 -6.67
CA SER A 118 -22.61 -2.14 -7.93
C SER A 118 -21.92 -2.78 -9.15
N GLN A 119 -20.71 -3.31 -8.95
CA GLN A 119 -19.86 -3.93 -9.97
C GLN A 119 -19.37 -5.30 -9.48
N THR A 120 -18.86 -6.12 -10.41
CA THR A 120 -18.32 -7.45 -10.08
C THR A 120 -16.91 -7.40 -9.51
N ASN A 121 -16.27 -6.23 -9.51
CA ASN A 121 -14.96 -5.98 -8.95
C ASN A 121 -15.04 -4.93 -7.82
N LEU A 122 -14.16 -5.08 -6.84
CA LEU A 122 -13.99 -4.14 -5.73
C LEU A 122 -12.56 -3.61 -5.78
N GLN A 123 -12.39 -2.30 -5.71
CA GLN A 123 -11.08 -1.66 -5.68
C GLN A 123 -10.88 -1.00 -4.33
N VAL A 124 -9.85 -1.41 -3.60
CA VAL A 124 -9.45 -0.78 -2.34
C VAL A 124 -8.19 0.03 -2.61
N CYS A 125 -8.28 1.34 -2.47
CA CYS A 125 -7.20 2.27 -2.77
C CYS A 125 -6.66 2.89 -1.48
N LEU A 126 -5.34 2.88 -1.32
CA LEU A 126 -4.65 3.52 -0.19
C LEU A 126 -4.05 4.84 -0.66
N VAL A 127 -4.53 5.96 -0.11
CA VAL A 127 -4.16 7.31 -0.55
C VAL A 127 -3.18 7.92 0.42
N ASN A 128 -1.97 8.22 -0.06
CA ASN A 128 -0.93 8.85 0.74
C ASN A 128 -1.22 10.35 0.94
N THR A 129 -1.49 10.74 2.19
CA THR A 129 -1.76 12.13 2.59
C THR A 129 -0.50 12.91 2.98
N GLY A 130 0.69 12.33 2.76
CA GLY A 130 1.99 12.92 3.11
C GLY A 130 2.45 12.64 4.55
N LEU A 131 1.66 11.89 5.33
CA LEU A 131 1.92 11.62 6.74
C LEU A 131 2.53 10.25 7.03
N GLY A 132 2.89 9.50 6.00
CA GLY A 132 3.61 8.23 6.09
C GLY A 132 3.30 7.39 4.86
N MET A 133 4.00 6.28 4.67
CA MET A 133 3.64 5.37 3.59
C MET A 133 2.32 4.67 3.96
N PRO A 134 1.33 4.56 3.06
CA PRO A 134 0.16 3.73 3.31
C PRO A 134 0.53 2.24 3.30
N PHE A 135 -0.20 1.42 4.06
CA PHE A 135 -0.12 -0.02 3.97
C PHE A 135 -1.43 -0.69 4.34
N ILE A 136 -1.56 -1.94 3.91
CA ILE A 136 -2.61 -2.85 4.33
C ILE A 136 -1.98 -4.22 4.51
N SER A 137 -2.42 -4.95 5.53
CA SER A 137 -1.86 -6.25 5.89
C SER A 137 -2.85 -7.40 5.68
N ALA A 138 -4.15 -7.11 5.70
CA ALA A 138 -5.18 -8.04 5.27
C ALA A 138 -6.42 -7.36 4.72
N ILE A 139 -7.13 -8.09 3.86
CA ILE A 139 -8.47 -7.75 3.37
C ILE A 139 -9.35 -8.96 3.62
N GLU A 140 -10.47 -8.74 4.30
CA GLU A 140 -11.44 -9.78 4.65
C GLU A 140 -12.81 -9.41 4.09
N LEU A 141 -13.35 -10.28 3.24
CA LEU A 141 -14.70 -10.15 2.70
C LEU A 141 -15.56 -11.26 3.30
N ARG A 142 -16.69 -10.86 3.87
CA ARG A 142 -17.66 -11.73 4.54
C ARG A 142 -19.03 -11.51 3.92
N PRO A 143 -19.68 -12.55 3.38
CA PRO A 143 -21.03 -12.42 2.86
C PRO A 143 -22.01 -12.22 4.01
N LEU A 144 -22.90 -11.22 3.89
CA LEU A 144 -23.98 -10.97 4.84
C LEU A 144 -25.34 -11.29 4.22
N SER A 145 -26.34 -11.53 5.06
CA SER A 145 -27.72 -11.71 4.61
C SER A 145 -28.28 -10.38 4.08
N ASN A 146 -28.98 -10.42 2.95
CA ASN A 146 -29.66 -9.24 2.40
C ASN A 146 -30.85 -8.75 3.26
N LYS A 147 -31.25 -9.50 4.29
CA LYS A 147 -32.29 -9.12 5.27
C LYS A 147 -31.73 -8.39 6.50
N THR A 148 -30.43 -8.12 6.52
CA THR A 148 -29.74 -7.43 7.61
C THR A 148 -29.15 -6.13 7.11
N TYR A 149 -29.12 -5.13 7.99
CA TYR A 149 -28.49 -3.84 7.73
C TYR A 149 -28.99 -3.14 6.45
N GLU A 150 -30.29 -3.26 6.17
CA GLU A 150 -30.93 -2.57 5.04
C GLU A 150 -30.82 -1.05 5.21
N THR A 151 -30.31 -0.38 4.19
CA THR A 151 -30.22 1.08 4.14
C THR A 151 -30.87 1.61 2.88
N ASN A 152 -31.51 2.78 2.99
CA ASN A 152 -32.11 3.43 1.82
C ASN A 152 -31.04 4.00 0.88
N PHE A 153 -29.93 4.49 1.45
CA PHE A 153 -28.81 5.10 0.74
C PHE A 153 -27.50 4.84 1.48
N GLY A 154 -26.41 4.82 0.72
CA GLY A 154 -25.05 4.74 1.26
C GLY A 154 -24.61 3.35 1.69
N SER A 155 -23.42 3.30 2.28
CA SER A 155 -22.80 2.11 2.86
C SER A 155 -22.58 2.35 4.34
N LEU A 156 -22.50 1.30 5.15
CA LEU A 156 -22.41 1.41 6.60
C LEU A 156 -20.98 1.14 7.06
N ALA A 157 -20.29 2.17 7.51
CA ALA A 157 -18.98 2.03 8.15
C ALA A 157 -19.17 1.78 9.64
N LEU A 158 -18.51 0.75 10.18
CA LEU A 158 -18.61 0.41 11.59
C LEU A 158 -18.06 1.55 12.44
N PHE A 159 -18.89 2.07 13.35
CA PHE A 159 -18.47 3.03 14.37
C PHE A 159 -18.12 2.33 15.68
N ALA A 160 -18.99 1.41 16.13
CA ALA A 160 -18.73 0.59 17.31
C ALA A 160 -19.51 -0.74 17.25
N ARG A 161 -18.89 -1.83 17.69
CA ARG A 161 -19.56 -3.11 17.96
C ARG A 161 -19.13 -3.63 19.32
N LEU A 162 -20.06 -3.64 20.27
CA LEU A 162 -19.79 -3.86 21.68
C LEU A 162 -20.53 -5.08 22.23
N ASP A 163 -19.80 -5.93 22.93
CA ASP A 163 -20.32 -6.90 23.89
C ASP A 163 -20.32 -6.23 25.28
N VAL A 164 -21.52 -5.90 25.76
CA VAL A 164 -21.71 -5.04 26.93
C VAL A 164 -21.62 -5.84 28.24
N GLY A 165 -21.31 -7.14 28.21
CA GLY A 165 -21.20 -7.99 29.39
C GLY A 165 -19.89 -8.79 29.49
N SER A 166 -18.90 -8.48 28.64
CA SER A 166 -17.66 -9.25 28.52
C SER A 166 -16.41 -8.40 28.73
N SER A 167 -15.33 -9.05 29.15
CA SER A 167 -13.96 -8.49 29.19
C SER A 167 -13.07 -9.03 28.07
N ILE A 168 -13.61 -9.88 27.19
CA ILE A 168 -12.88 -10.50 26.08
C ILE A 168 -13.62 -10.28 24.76
N SER A 169 -12.86 -10.21 23.67
CA SER A 169 -13.41 -10.09 22.32
C SER A 169 -13.80 -11.45 21.74
N TYR A 170 -14.87 -11.46 20.97
CA TYR A 170 -15.31 -12.63 20.21
C TYR A 170 -15.40 -12.33 18.71
N ARG A 171 -15.06 -13.30 17.89
CA ARG A 171 -15.22 -13.30 16.42
C ARG A 171 -15.42 -14.74 15.94
N TYR A 172 -15.21 -15.03 14.65
CA TYR A 172 -15.18 -16.43 14.18
C TYR A 172 -14.20 -17.27 15.03
N PRO A 173 -14.57 -18.51 15.43
CA PRO A 173 -15.73 -19.30 14.97
C PRO A 173 -17.03 -19.11 15.77
N PHE A 174 -17.10 -18.14 16.68
CA PHE A 174 -18.31 -17.90 17.48
C PHE A 174 -19.37 -17.11 16.72
N ASP A 175 -18.95 -16.17 15.87
CA ASP A 175 -19.82 -15.38 14.99
C ASP A 175 -19.72 -15.89 13.55
N ILE A 176 -20.86 -16.30 12.97
CA ILE A 176 -20.97 -16.84 11.61
C ILE A 176 -20.57 -15.83 10.52
N TYR A 177 -20.67 -14.54 10.82
CA TYR A 177 -20.31 -13.44 9.92
C TYR A 177 -18.90 -12.93 10.20
N ASP A 178 -18.18 -13.54 11.14
CA ASP A 178 -16.83 -13.15 11.58
C ASP A 178 -16.74 -11.67 12.01
N ARG A 179 -17.84 -11.13 12.53
CA ARG A 179 -17.85 -9.81 13.16
C ARG A 179 -17.03 -9.84 14.45
N ILE A 180 -16.27 -8.77 14.68
CA ILE A 180 -15.48 -8.62 15.91
C ILE A 180 -16.31 -7.86 16.94
N TRP A 181 -16.65 -8.53 18.04
CA TRP A 181 -17.33 -7.95 19.19
C TRP A 181 -16.29 -7.48 20.21
N GLY A 182 -16.20 -6.17 20.41
CA GLY A 182 -15.30 -5.56 21.38
C GLY A 182 -15.90 -5.58 22.80
N PRO A 183 -15.14 -5.94 23.84
CA PRO A 183 -15.65 -5.89 25.20
C PRO A 183 -15.94 -4.45 25.63
N TYR A 184 -17.03 -4.27 26.35
CA TYR A 184 -17.36 -3.02 27.02
C TYR A 184 -17.78 -3.31 28.46
N SER A 185 -17.19 -2.55 29.39
CA SER A 185 -17.54 -2.61 30.80
C SER A 185 -17.63 -1.21 31.39
N ASP A 186 -18.57 -1.06 32.33
CA ASP A 186 -18.77 0.17 33.10
C ASP A 186 -18.86 -0.21 34.59
N ASN A 187 -18.13 0.51 35.43
CA ASN A 187 -18.08 0.24 36.88
C ASN A 187 -19.40 0.56 37.60
N THR A 188 -20.33 1.26 36.95
CA THR A 188 -21.68 1.54 37.46
C THR A 188 -22.66 0.40 37.17
N TYR A 189 -22.25 -0.58 36.35
CA TYR A 189 -23.05 -1.72 35.95
C TYR A 189 -22.53 -3.02 36.60
N THR A 190 -23.43 -3.99 36.73
CA THR A 190 -23.11 -5.38 37.09
C THR A 190 -23.52 -6.29 35.95
N ILE A 191 -22.74 -7.37 35.78
CA ILE A 191 -22.96 -8.36 34.72
C ILE A 191 -23.92 -9.43 35.23
N LEU A 192 -24.88 -9.78 34.39
CA LEU A 192 -25.74 -10.95 34.48
C LEU A 192 -25.28 -11.95 33.41
N SER A 193 -25.29 -13.25 33.72
CA SER A 193 -24.83 -14.28 32.79
C SER A 193 -25.66 -15.55 32.88
N THR A 194 -25.69 -16.31 31.80
CA THR A 194 -26.26 -17.66 31.75
C THR A 194 -25.31 -18.64 31.08
N PHE A 195 -25.39 -19.91 31.47
CA PHE A 195 -24.71 -21.02 30.80
C PHE A 195 -25.59 -21.71 29.76
N GLN A 196 -26.86 -21.32 29.66
CA GLN A 196 -27.79 -21.89 28.68
C GLN A 196 -27.59 -21.22 27.32
N THR A 197 -27.67 -22.00 26.25
CA THR A 197 -27.62 -21.49 24.89
C THR A 197 -28.80 -20.55 24.64
N ILE A 198 -28.52 -19.39 24.06
CA ILE A 198 -29.52 -18.41 23.67
C ILE A 198 -29.83 -18.59 22.18
N ASP A 199 -31.09 -18.35 21.83
CA ASP A 199 -31.58 -18.32 20.44
C ASP A 199 -31.82 -19.69 19.78
N THR A 200 -32.38 -20.66 20.51
CA THR A 200 -32.71 -22.01 20.00
C THR A 200 -33.82 -22.06 18.93
N SER A 201 -34.39 -20.92 18.49
CA SER A 201 -35.57 -20.87 17.60
C SER A 201 -35.58 -19.68 16.60
N SER A 202 -34.39 -19.19 16.24
CA SER A 202 -34.11 -17.87 15.63
C SER A 202 -34.95 -17.44 14.41
N ASN A 203 -35.79 -16.42 14.58
CA ASN A 203 -36.28 -15.54 13.50
C ASN A 203 -35.47 -14.23 13.40
N ASN A 204 -34.36 -14.11 14.14
CA ASN A 204 -33.50 -12.93 14.12
C ASN A 204 -32.47 -13.05 12.99
N TYR A 205 -32.58 -12.21 11.95
CA TYR A 205 -31.66 -12.25 10.80
C TYR A 205 -30.25 -11.75 11.13
N TYR A 206 -30.07 -10.93 12.18
CA TYR A 206 -28.77 -10.36 12.56
C TYR A 206 -27.84 -11.38 13.24
N GLN A 207 -28.40 -12.44 13.82
CA GLN A 207 -27.70 -13.58 14.42
C GLN A 207 -26.45 -13.19 15.23
N PRO A 208 -26.56 -12.32 16.26
CA PRO A 208 -25.45 -12.12 17.19
C PRO A 208 -25.10 -13.46 17.86
N PRO A 209 -23.82 -13.74 18.14
CA PRO A 209 -23.39 -15.05 18.58
C PRO A 209 -23.90 -15.34 20.00
N SER A 210 -24.31 -16.58 20.28
CA SER A 210 -24.89 -16.96 21.58
C SER A 210 -23.97 -16.66 22.77
N ILE A 211 -22.65 -16.64 22.56
CA ILE A 211 -21.67 -16.32 23.62
C ILE A 211 -21.66 -14.84 23.99
N VAL A 212 -21.94 -13.94 23.04
CA VAL A 212 -22.11 -12.51 23.32
C VAL A 212 -23.45 -12.29 24.01
N MET A 213 -24.49 -12.97 23.50
CA MET A 213 -25.83 -12.85 24.07
C MET A 213 -25.96 -13.47 25.46
N SER A 214 -25.07 -14.39 25.88
CA SER A 214 -25.15 -15.08 27.18
C SER A 214 -24.80 -14.19 28.37
N THR A 215 -24.32 -12.98 28.12
CA THR A 215 -24.08 -11.96 29.15
C THR A 215 -24.91 -10.70 28.88
N ALA A 216 -25.22 -9.96 29.94
CA ALA A 216 -25.90 -8.67 29.86
C ALA A 216 -25.44 -7.76 31.00
N SER A 217 -25.37 -6.45 30.76
CA SER A 217 -25.13 -5.46 31.81
C SER A 217 -26.43 -4.87 32.33
N THR A 218 -26.43 -4.54 33.62
CA THR A 218 -27.54 -3.86 34.30
C THR A 218 -27.02 -2.89 35.35
N PRO A 219 -27.70 -1.75 35.60
CA PRO A 219 -27.28 -0.81 36.64
C PRO A 219 -27.20 -1.44 38.03
N ILE A 220 -26.13 -1.15 38.79
CA ILE A 220 -26.00 -1.56 40.20
C ILE A 220 -27.11 -0.90 41.03
N ASN A 221 -27.37 0.39 40.78
CA ASN A 221 -28.51 1.08 41.36
C ASN A 221 -29.78 0.73 40.58
N VAL A 222 -30.65 -0.08 41.19
CA VAL A 222 -31.90 -0.58 40.58
C VAL A 222 -32.89 0.49 40.11
N SER A 223 -32.72 1.73 40.59
CA SER A 223 -33.53 2.89 40.20
C SER A 223 -32.85 3.80 39.19
N ALA A 224 -31.55 3.62 38.95
CA ALA A 224 -30.83 4.39 37.94
C ALA A 224 -31.16 3.89 36.52
N PRO A 225 -31.15 4.77 35.51
CA PRO A 225 -31.22 4.33 34.13
C PRO A 225 -29.94 3.57 33.74
N LEU A 226 -30.05 2.75 32.71
CA LEU A 226 -28.87 2.33 31.95
C LEU A 226 -28.61 3.41 30.89
N GLU A 227 -27.36 3.78 30.71
CA GLU A 227 -26.93 4.87 29.83
C GLU A 227 -25.99 4.34 28.73
N LEU A 228 -26.21 4.77 27.50
CA LEU A 228 -25.33 4.56 26.37
C LEU A 228 -25.18 5.88 25.62
N PHE A 229 -23.96 6.36 25.44
CA PHE A 229 -23.74 7.60 24.72
C PHE A 229 -22.48 7.56 23.88
N TRP A 230 -22.46 8.40 22.85
CA TRP A 230 -21.25 8.66 22.06
C TRP A 230 -21.31 10.06 21.46
N ASP A 231 -20.13 10.63 21.22
CA ASP A 231 -19.95 11.86 20.47
C ASP A 231 -19.84 11.54 18.97
N THR A 232 -20.42 12.38 18.13
CA THR A 232 -20.40 12.17 16.68
C THR A 232 -19.05 12.59 16.08
N GLU A 233 -18.67 11.95 14.97
CA GLU A 233 -17.45 12.31 14.22
C GLU A 233 -17.55 13.77 13.74
N ASN A 234 -18.71 14.14 13.19
CA ASN A 234 -19.10 15.47 12.77
C ASN A 234 -20.60 15.69 13.04
N ALA A 235 -21.03 16.96 13.15
CA ALA A 235 -22.44 17.30 13.43
C ALA A 235 -23.42 16.88 12.32
N THR A 236 -22.92 16.54 11.13
CA THR A 236 -23.69 16.06 9.98
C THR A 236 -23.55 14.55 9.76
N SER A 237 -22.79 13.84 10.60
CA SER A 237 -22.61 12.40 10.47
C SER A 237 -23.93 11.69 10.79
N GLU A 238 -24.33 10.83 9.86
CA GLU A 238 -25.56 10.06 9.93
C GLU A 238 -25.28 8.67 10.51
N TYR A 239 -26.17 8.17 11.39
CA TYR A 239 -25.96 6.92 12.11
C TYR A 239 -27.17 6.00 12.11
N TYR A 240 -26.88 4.70 12.18
CA TYR A 240 -27.81 3.62 12.51
C TYR A 240 -27.35 2.91 13.79
N ILE A 241 -28.30 2.44 14.58
CA ILE A 241 -28.05 1.69 15.82
C ILE A 241 -28.83 0.38 15.84
N TYR A 242 -28.19 -0.66 16.37
CA TYR A 242 -28.76 -1.99 16.56
C TYR A 242 -28.43 -2.45 17.99
N MET A 243 -29.46 -2.62 18.81
CA MET A 243 -29.34 -3.02 20.21
C MET A 243 -29.88 -4.43 20.38
N HIS A 244 -29.07 -5.31 20.98
CA HIS A 244 -29.41 -6.71 21.13
C HIS A 244 -29.74 -7.04 22.58
N PHE A 245 -30.88 -7.69 22.79
CA PHE A 245 -31.42 -8.04 24.09
C PHE A 245 -31.79 -9.51 24.17
N ALA A 246 -31.46 -10.14 25.29
CA ALA A 246 -31.99 -11.42 25.72
C ALA A 246 -32.05 -11.40 27.25
N GLU A 247 -33.17 -11.83 27.85
CA GLU A 247 -33.20 -12.04 29.29
C GLU A 247 -32.39 -13.30 29.61
N VAL A 248 -31.32 -13.12 30.40
CA VAL A 248 -30.36 -14.18 30.75
C VAL A 248 -30.68 -14.80 32.11
N VAL A 249 -31.56 -14.19 32.91
CA VAL A 249 -31.99 -14.69 34.21
C VAL A 249 -33.40 -15.27 34.10
N ASN A 250 -33.59 -16.50 34.58
CA ASN A 250 -34.93 -17.08 34.71
C ASN A 250 -35.65 -16.38 35.88
N LEU A 251 -36.51 -15.41 35.55
CA LEU A 251 -37.17 -14.56 36.53
C LEU A 251 -38.22 -15.35 37.32
N ALA A 252 -38.28 -15.13 38.64
CA ALA A 252 -39.37 -15.65 39.45
C ALA A 252 -40.72 -15.06 39.00
N ALA A 253 -41.84 -15.74 39.28
CA ALA A 253 -43.18 -15.27 38.88
C ALA A 253 -43.56 -13.87 39.44
N THR A 254 -42.90 -13.42 40.50
CA THR A 254 -43.06 -12.08 41.11
C THR A 254 -42.12 -11.03 40.52
N GLN A 255 -41.18 -11.42 39.66
CA GLN A 255 -40.20 -10.55 39.05
C GLN A 255 -40.55 -10.29 37.59
N PHE A 256 -40.41 -9.04 37.17
CA PHE A 256 -40.69 -8.63 35.81
C PHE A 256 -39.73 -7.51 35.38
N ARG A 257 -39.08 -7.69 34.22
CA ARG A 257 -38.20 -6.69 33.64
C ARG A 257 -38.86 -6.04 32.43
N SER A 258 -39.09 -4.74 32.52
CA SER A 258 -39.57 -3.93 31.41
C SER A 258 -39.04 -2.51 31.53
N PHE A 259 -38.69 -1.90 30.40
CA PHE A 259 -38.09 -0.57 30.37
C PHE A 259 -38.46 0.22 29.12
N ASN A 260 -38.44 1.54 29.24
CA ASN A 260 -38.57 2.49 28.15
C ASN A 260 -37.20 3.00 27.74
N ILE A 261 -37.04 3.37 26.48
CA ILE A 261 -35.81 3.89 25.92
C ILE A 261 -36.09 5.31 25.40
N THR A 262 -35.23 6.24 25.77
CA THR A 262 -35.24 7.61 25.24
C THR A 262 -33.97 7.89 24.46
N LEU A 263 -34.06 8.79 23.48
CA LEU A 263 -32.95 9.31 22.70
C LEU A 263 -32.91 10.83 22.89
N ASN A 264 -31.81 11.35 23.44
CA ASN A 264 -31.62 12.77 23.71
C ASN A 264 -32.82 13.39 24.46
N GLY A 265 -33.30 12.68 25.49
CA GLY A 265 -34.43 13.07 26.33
C GLY A 265 -35.82 12.90 25.71
N LYS A 266 -35.93 12.44 24.46
CA LYS A 266 -37.21 12.16 23.80
C LYS A 266 -37.51 10.67 23.80
N TYR A 267 -38.79 10.32 23.97
CA TYR A 267 -39.22 8.93 23.87
C TYR A 267 -38.83 8.30 22.53
N TRP A 268 -38.18 7.13 22.55
CA TRP A 268 -37.74 6.41 21.37
C TRP A 268 -38.46 5.08 21.20
N TYR A 269 -38.51 4.24 22.24
CA TYR A 269 -39.15 2.93 22.18
C TYR A 269 -39.56 2.44 23.56
N GLY A 270 -40.61 1.60 23.64
CA GLY A 270 -41.03 0.96 24.89
C GLY A 270 -42.54 0.80 25.03
N PRO A 271 -43.02 0.33 26.20
CA PRO A 271 -42.23 -0.44 27.16
C PRO A 271 -41.74 -1.75 26.51
N PHE A 272 -40.48 -2.09 26.74
CA PHE A 272 -39.83 -3.27 26.17
C PHE A 272 -39.46 -4.27 27.25
N ALA A 273 -39.84 -5.53 27.05
CA ALA A 273 -39.51 -6.65 27.92
C ALA A 273 -38.72 -7.71 27.13
N PRO A 274 -37.43 -7.91 27.44
CA PRO A 274 -36.62 -8.96 26.81
C PRO A 274 -37.20 -10.36 27.08
N LYS A 275 -37.12 -11.25 26.10
CA LYS A 275 -37.57 -12.65 26.25
C LYS A 275 -36.44 -13.51 26.83
N TYR A 276 -36.80 -14.43 27.73
CA TYR A 276 -35.84 -15.36 28.33
C TYR A 276 -35.22 -16.25 27.24
N LEU A 277 -33.88 -16.22 27.14
CA LEU A 277 -33.05 -16.96 26.18
C LEU A 277 -33.42 -16.78 24.71
N SER A 278 -34.04 -15.66 24.35
CA SER A 278 -34.40 -15.34 22.97
C SER A 278 -33.92 -13.95 22.60
N THR A 279 -33.11 -13.89 21.54
CA THR A 279 -32.52 -12.66 21.04
C THR A 279 -33.56 -11.79 20.33
N ILE A 280 -33.68 -10.55 20.78
CA ILE A 280 -34.44 -9.50 20.09
C ILE A 280 -33.48 -8.37 19.76
N THR A 281 -33.44 -7.96 18.49
CA THR A 281 -32.72 -6.77 18.04
C THR A 281 -33.70 -5.62 17.89
N LEU A 282 -33.52 -4.53 18.64
CA LEU A 282 -34.16 -3.25 18.37
C LEU A 282 -33.22 -2.42 17.52
N PHE A 283 -33.71 -1.79 16.46
CA PHE A 283 -32.88 -1.01 15.55
C PHE A 283 -33.57 0.27 15.10
N SER A 284 -32.78 1.25 14.65
CA SER A 284 -33.32 2.47 14.04
C SER A 284 -33.74 2.19 12.59
N PRO A 285 -35.04 2.30 12.23
CA PRO A 285 -35.49 2.05 10.86
C PRO A 285 -35.13 3.19 9.89
N LEU A 286 -34.84 4.37 10.43
CA LEU A 286 -34.38 5.55 9.71
C LEU A 286 -33.10 6.05 10.35
N ILE A 287 -32.35 6.86 9.61
CA ILE A 287 -31.17 7.57 10.10
C ILE A 287 -31.53 8.34 11.39
N LEU A 288 -30.65 8.26 12.39
CA LEU A 288 -30.84 8.99 13.64
C LEU A 288 -30.82 10.52 13.40
N PRO A 289 -31.62 11.31 14.14
CA PRO A 289 -31.65 12.76 13.96
C PRO A 289 -30.31 13.41 14.28
N ASN A 290 -29.82 14.29 13.39
CA ASN A 290 -28.54 14.98 13.55
C ASN A 290 -28.35 15.58 14.95
N ALA A 291 -27.23 15.22 15.58
CA ALA A 291 -26.84 15.67 16.90
C ALA A 291 -25.30 15.67 17.01
N GLN A 292 -24.78 16.45 17.96
CA GLN A 292 -23.35 16.38 18.33
C GLN A 292 -23.04 15.20 19.25
N LYS A 293 -24.05 14.75 20.01
CA LYS A 293 -23.99 13.63 20.92
C LYS A 293 -25.31 12.87 20.85
N TYR A 294 -25.22 11.56 20.89
CA TYR A 294 -26.38 10.70 21.11
C TYR A 294 -26.31 10.15 22.53
N ASP A 295 -27.44 10.27 23.23
CA ASP A 295 -27.62 9.81 24.60
C ASP A 295 -28.88 8.95 24.68
N PHE A 296 -28.67 7.66 24.86
CA PHE A 296 -29.71 6.66 25.04
C PHE A 296 -29.84 6.30 26.52
N LEU A 297 -31.01 6.61 27.07
CA LEU A 297 -31.34 6.30 28.46
C LEU A 297 -32.46 5.27 28.51
N PHE A 298 -32.21 4.21 29.25
CA PHE A 298 -33.13 3.10 29.47
C PHE A 298 -33.69 3.25 30.87
N PHE A 299 -34.99 3.49 30.98
CA PHE A 299 -35.67 3.70 32.24
C PHE A 299 -36.53 2.51 32.59
N LYS A 300 -36.41 2.03 33.82
CA LYS A 300 -37.32 1.03 34.39
C LYS A 300 -38.79 1.49 34.20
N ALA A 301 -39.59 0.65 33.56
CA ALA A 301 -40.99 0.96 33.28
C ALA A 301 -41.85 0.83 34.55
N GLU A 302 -43.02 1.48 34.56
CA GLU A 302 -44.00 1.34 35.62
C GLU A 302 -44.41 -0.14 35.78
N GLY A 303 -44.43 -0.63 37.02
CA GLY A 303 -44.74 -2.03 37.34
C GLY A 303 -43.58 -3.02 37.11
N SER A 304 -42.46 -2.62 36.50
CA SER A 304 -41.28 -3.47 36.47
C SER A 304 -40.66 -3.57 37.87
N THR A 305 -40.13 -4.73 38.23
CA THR A 305 -39.42 -4.94 39.50
C THR A 305 -37.91 -4.85 39.34
N LEU A 306 -37.39 -5.06 38.13
CA LEU A 306 -35.96 -5.14 37.83
C LEU A 306 -35.49 -3.97 36.94
N PRO A 307 -34.20 -3.56 37.04
CA PRO A 307 -33.63 -2.52 36.19
C PRO A 307 -33.53 -2.94 34.70
N PRO A 308 -33.25 -2.03 33.76
CA PRO A 308 -32.99 -2.38 32.36
C PRO A 308 -31.76 -3.28 32.17
N ILE A 309 -31.69 -3.98 31.04
CA ILE A 309 -30.52 -4.77 30.62
C ILE A 309 -30.18 -4.49 29.17
N ILE A 310 -28.92 -4.71 28.79
CA ILE A 310 -28.49 -4.81 27.39
C ILE A 310 -27.38 -5.85 27.29
N ASN A 311 -27.40 -6.64 26.21
CA ASN A 311 -26.40 -7.67 25.96
C ASN A 311 -25.31 -7.14 25.02
N ALA A 312 -25.72 -6.55 23.90
CA ALA A 312 -24.78 -6.11 22.86
C ALA A 312 -25.31 -4.91 22.06
N LEU A 313 -24.40 -4.21 21.38
CA LEU A 313 -24.68 -3.00 20.63
C LEU A 313 -23.86 -2.93 19.34
N GLU A 314 -24.47 -2.49 18.25
CA GLU A 314 -23.78 -2.09 17.03
C GLU A 314 -24.20 -0.67 16.61
N ILE A 315 -23.23 0.16 16.25
CA ILE A 315 -23.42 1.51 15.72
C ILE A 315 -22.67 1.59 14.40
N TYR A 316 -23.37 2.07 13.37
CA TYR A 316 -22.80 2.30 12.06
C TYR A 316 -22.99 3.75 11.64
N SER A 317 -21.98 4.31 11.01
CA SER A 317 -22.04 5.60 10.33
C SER A 317 -22.31 5.40 8.84
N VAL A 318 -23.05 6.30 8.22
CA VAL A 318 -23.31 6.26 6.78
C VAL A 318 -22.11 6.83 6.02
N ARG A 319 -21.74 6.17 4.92
CA ARG A 319 -20.76 6.62 3.93
C ARG A 319 -21.42 6.72 2.57
N ASP A 320 -21.33 7.90 1.97
CA ASP A 320 -21.76 8.09 0.59
C ASP A 320 -20.67 7.59 -0.37
N LEU A 321 -20.93 6.42 -0.96
CA LEU A 321 -20.06 5.80 -1.96
C LEU A 321 -20.70 5.82 -3.36
N SER A 322 -21.56 6.82 -3.63
CA SER A 322 -22.31 6.93 -4.88
C SER A 322 -21.52 7.56 -6.04
N GLN A 323 -20.34 8.16 -5.78
CA GLN A 323 -19.56 8.81 -6.82
C GLN A 323 -19.09 7.78 -7.85
N SER A 324 -19.40 8.07 -9.11
CA SER A 324 -18.90 7.31 -10.25
C SER A 324 -17.49 7.77 -10.62
N GLY A 325 -16.63 6.81 -10.99
CA GLY A 325 -15.28 7.08 -11.47
C GLY A 325 -15.24 7.81 -12.81
N THR A 326 -14.04 8.09 -13.30
CA THR A 326 -13.79 8.68 -14.62
C THR A 326 -14.43 7.84 -15.71
N TYR A 327 -14.93 8.50 -16.77
CA TYR A 327 -15.58 7.83 -17.88
C TYR A 327 -14.73 6.70 -18.47
N LYS A 328 -15.29 5.49 -18.52
CA LYS A 328 -14.55 4.25 -18.78
C LYS A 328 -13.70 4.28 -20.06
N LYS A 329 -14.20 4.87 -21.15
CA LYS A 329 -13.43 4.95 -22.41
C LYS A 329 -12.20 5.87 -22.29
N ASP A 330 -12.29 6.90 -21.48
CA ASP A 330 -11.16 7.80 -21.22
C ASP A 330 -10.12 7.05 -20.37
N VAL A 331 -10.55 6.29 -19.35
CA VAL A 331 -9.69 5.42 -18.53
C VAL A 331 -8.96 4.38 -19.40
N ASP A 332 -9.67 3.71 -20.30
CA ASP A 332 -9.11 2.68 -21.18
C ASP A 332 -8.07 3.26 -22.14
N ALA A 333 -8.37 4.42 -22.72
CA ALA A 333 -7.45 5.13 -23.61
C ALA A 333 -6.17 5.52 -22.87
N ILE A 334 -6.29 6.18 -21.71
CA ILE A 334 -5.11 6.68 -20.98
C ILE A 334 -4.27 5.55 -20.37
N THR A 335 -4.90 4.46 -19.93
CA THR A 335 -4.20 3.27 -19.46
C THR A 335 -3.44 2.58 -20.59
N SER A 336 -4.01 2.56 -21.80
CA SER A 336 -3.31 2.04 -22.98
C SER A 336 -2.10 2.91 -23.36
N ILE A 337 -2.20 4.23 -23.24
CA ILE A 337 -1.07 5.17 -23.42
C ILE A 337 0.00 4.93 -22.35
N LYS A 338 -0.39 4.78 -21.09
CA LYS A 338 0.51 4.47 -19.97
C LYS A 338 1.36 3.25 -20.29
N SER A 339 0.70 2.16 -20.72
CA SER A 339 1.35 0.89 -21.05
C SER A 339 2.22 0.98 -22.31
N ALA A 340 1.73 1.65 -23.36
CA ALA A 340 2.45 1.77 -24.63
C ALA A 340 3.79 2.51 -24.50
N TYR A 341 3.84 3.53 -23.66
CA TYR A 341 5.05 4.36 -23.49
C TYR A 341 5.80 4.13 -22.18
N GLY A 342 5.29 3.26 -21.29
CA GLY A 342 5.88 3.04 -19.98
C GLY A 342 5.96 4.31 -19.15
N VAL A 343 4.91 5.15 -19.18
CA VAL A 343 4.89 6.47 -18.51
C VAL A 343 5.04 6.28 -17.00
N GLN A 344 6.10 6.85 -16.42
CA GLN A 344 6.37 6.82 -14.99
C GLN A 344 6.00 8.17 -14.35
N LYS A 345 4.71 8.34 -14.05
CA LYS A 345 4.14 9.48 -13.30
C LYS A 345 3.32 8.93 -12.11
N ASN A 346 2.58 9.77 -11.39
CA ASN A 346 1.61 9.38 -10.36
C ASN A 346 0.34 8.69 -10.92
N TRP A 347 0.47 7.97 -12.04
CA TRP A 347 -0.65 7.40 -12.77
C TRP A 347 -1.08 6.07 -12.14
N GLU A 348 -1.70 6.14 -10.97
CA GLU A 348 -2.23 4.99 -10.23
C GLU A 348 -3.69 5.26 -9.85
N GLY A 349 -4.54 4.22 -9.82
CA GLY A 349 -5.97 4.38 -9.55
C GLY A 349 -6.76 5.05 -10.67
N ASP A 350 -7.77 5.85 -10.30
CA ASP A 350 -8.61 6.57 -11.25
C ASP A 350 -7.91 7.83 -11.80
N PRO A 351 -7.99 8.14 -13.11
CA PRO A 351 -7.24 9.25 -13.70
C PRO A 351 -7.63 10.65 -13.21
N CYS A 352 -8.89 10.88 -12.85
CA CYS A 352 -9.38 12.20 -12.46
C CYS A 352 -9.79 12.30 -10.99
N LEU A 353 -9.99 11.16 -10.30
CA LEU A 353 -10.50 11.11 -8.94
C LEU A 353 -9.58 10.35 -7.97
N PRO A 354 -9.48 10.78 -6.70
CA PRO A 354 -10.05 12.01 -6.15
C PRO A 354 -9.42 13.24 -6.81
N GLN A 355 -10.15 14.35 -6.93
CA GLN A 355 -9.68 15.53 -7.67
C GLN A 355 -8.32 16.07 -7.15
N ALA A 356 -8.07 15.95 -5.84
CA ALA A 356 -6.80 16.32 -5.23
C ALA A 356 -5.60 15.48 -5.71
N TYR A 357 -5.84 14.28 -6.24
CA TYR A 357 -4.84 13.29 -6.62
C TYR A 357 -4.93 12.88 -8.10
N SER A 358 -5.56 13.70 -8.94
CA SER A 358 -5.65 13.45 -10.39
C SER A 358 -4.27 13.19 -11.01
N TRP A 359 -4.23 12.38 -12.06
CA TRP A 359 -3.00 12.02 -12.73
C TRP A 359 -2.29 13.25 -13.32
N ALA A 360 -0.99 13.36 -13.05
CA ALA A 360 -0.17 14.49 -13.46
C ALA A 360 -0.09 14.57 -14.99
N GLY A 361 -0.33 15.77 -15.50
CA GLY A 361 -0.42 16.04 -16.93
C GLY A 361 -1.80 15.78 -17.52
N LEU A 362 -2.78 15.31 -16.76
CA LEU A 362 -4.17 15.33 -17.18
C LEU A 362 -4.86 16.61 -16.73
N ASN A 363 -5.87 17.02 -17.49
CA ASN A 363 -6.88 17.93 -17.01
C ASN A 363 -8.25 17.28 -17.23
N CYS A 364 -9.13 17.40 -16.24
CA CYS A 364 -10.43 16.74 -16.26
C CYS A 364 -11.56 17.76 -16.11
N SER A 365 -12.68 17.50 -16.76
CA SER A 365 -13.92 18.23 -16.50
C SER A 365 -14.70 17.53 -15.39
N TYR A 366 -15.21 18.30 -14.45
CA TYR A 366 -16.02 17.83 -13.34
C TYR A 366 -17.44 18.37 -13.48
N ASP A 367 -18.41 17.46 -13.47
CA ASP A 367 -19.84 17.76 -13.49
C ASP A 367 -20.47 17.00 -12.32
N SER A 368 -21.45 17.59 -11.64
CA SER A 368 -22.18 16.96 -10.53
C SER A 368 -23.02 15.76 -10.95
N VAL A 369 -23.35 15.64 -12.24
CA VAL A 369 -24.22 14.58 -12.78
C VAL A 369 -23.44 13.56 -13.60
N ASN A 370 -22.46 14.02 -14.38
CA ASN A 370 -21.77 13.18 -15.34
C ASN A 370 -20.40 12.71 -14.82
N PRO A 371 -19.97 11.47 -15.14
CA PRO A 371 -18.62 11.00 -14.85
C PRO A 371 -17.55 11.99 -15.34
N PRO A 372 -16.46 12.19 -14.58
CA PRO A 372 -15.36 13.04 -15.02
C PRO A 372 -14.84 12.60 -16.39
N ARG A 373 -14.52 13.58 -17.24
CA ARG A 373 -13.95 13.36 -18.57
C ARG A 373 -12.55 13.92 -18.61
N ILE A 374 -11.62 13.19 -19.21
CA ILE A 374 -10.30 13.74 -19.51
C ILE A 374 -10.51 14.76 -20.65
N THR A 375 -9.96 15.96 -20.51
CA THR A 375 -10.10 17.06 -21.49
C THR A 375 -8.77 17.43 -22.14
N SER A 376 -7.66 17.17 -21.46
CA SER A 376 -6.32 17.35 -22.03
C SER A 376 -5.30 16.38 -21.48
N LEU A 377 -4.29 16.07 -22.29
CA LEU A 377 -3.14 15.24 -21.96
C LEU A 377 -1.83 15.98 -22.27
N ASN A 378 -1.00 16.15 -21.26
CA ASN A 378 0.36 16.68 -21.37
C ASN A 378 1.39 15.61 -21.00
N LEU A 379 2.05 15.08 -22.02
CA LEU A 379 3.21 14.20 -21.93
C LEU A 379 4.46 14.86 -22.53
N SER A 380 4.51 16.19 -22.55
CA SER A 380 5.72 16.89 -22.97
C SER A 380 6.90 16.47 -22.09
N SER A 381 8.10 16.36 -22.68
CA SER A 381 9.33 16.02 -21.96
C SER A 381 9.25 14.74 -21.11
N SER A 382 8.41 13.78 -21.50
CA SER A 382 8.18 12.55 -20.74
C SER A 382 9.06 11.38 -21.20
N GLY A 383 10.04 11.64 -22.08
CA GLY A 383 10.95 10.63 -22.59
C GLY A 383 10.28 9.60 -23.50
N LEU A 384 9.14 9.93 -24.12
CA LEU A 384 8.39 8.99 -24.96
C LEU A 384 9.23 8.56 -26.16
N THR A 385 9.22 7.27 -26.48
CA THR A 385 9.92 6.68 -27.64
C THR A 385 8.96 5.90 -28.52
N GLY A 386 9.36 5.61 -29.76
CA GLY A 386 8.56 4.81 -30.69
C GLY A 386 7.54 5.64 -31.44
N VAL A 387 6.53 5.00 -32.03
CA VAL A 387 5.52 5.67 -32.87
C VAL A 387 4.40 6.31 -32.04
N ILE A 388 3.68 7.24 -32.67
CA ILE A 388 2.44 7.81 -32.10
C ILE A 388 1.37 6.70 -32.04
N SER A 389 0.89 6.40 -30.84
CA SER A 389 0.00 5.28 -30.53
C SER A 389 -1.44 5.56 -30.94
N VAL A 390 -2.14 4.55 -31.48
CA VAL A 390 -3.55 4.67 -31.89
C VAL A 390 -4.50 4.93 -30.71
N TYR A 391 -4.07 4.63 -29.48
CA TYR A 391 -4.87 4.82 -28.27
C TYR A 391 -4.92 6.28 -27.78
N ILE A 392 -4.27 7.18 -28.51
CA ILE A 392 -4.25 8.61 -28.22
C ILE A 392 -5.68 9.17 -28.38
N SER A 393 -6.19 9.74 -27.28
CA SER A 393 -7.59 10.19 -27.15
C SER A 393 -7.91 11.46 -27.91
N ASN A 394 -9.21 11.74 -28.12
CA ASN A 394 -9.75 12.84 -28.93
C ASN A 394 -9.69 14.24 -28.25
N LEU A 395 -8.55 14.62 -27.68
CA LEU A 395 -8.43 15.73 -26.69
C LEU A 395 -7.35 16.76 -27.05
N THR A 396 -7.19 17.81 -26.23
CA THR A 396 -6.03 18.70 -26.32
C THR A 396 -4.77 17.94 -25.90
N MET A 397 -3.74 17.89 -26.75
CA MET A 397 -2.56 17.04 -26.51
C MET A 397 -1.23 17.74 -26.74
N ASP A 398 -0.36 17.62 -25.74
CA ASP A 398 1.03 18.02 -25.83
C ASP A 398 1.95 16.79 -25.67
N LEU A 399 2.59 16.40 -26.78
CA LEU A 399 3.58 15.32 -26.84
C LEU A 399 4.96 15.87 -27.23
N SER A 400 5.17 17.18 -27.08
CA SER A 400 6.40 17.84 -27.51
C SER A 400 7.63 17.45 -26.68
N ASN A 401 8.82 17.69 -27.23
CA ASN A 401 10.08 17.45 -26.55
C ASN A 401 10.26 15.98 -26.10
N ASN A 402 9.95 15.05 -26.99
CA ASN A 402 10.10 13.62 -26.77
C ASN A 402 10.98 13.01 -27.87
N ASN A 403 11.10 11.69 -27.86
CA ASN A 403 11.87 10.91 -28.81
C ASN A 403 10.99 10.07 -29.72
N LEU A 404 9.80 10.57 -30.06
CA LEU A 404 8.84 9.87 -30.93
C LEU A 404 9.37 9.84 -32.38
N THR A 405 9.20 8.70 -33.04
CA THR A 405 9.68 8.39 -34.39
C THR A 405 8.52 8.02 -35.31
N GLY A 406 8.78 7.88 -36.62
CA GLY A 406 7.77 7.49 -37.60
C GLY A 406 6.98 8.69 -38.14
N SER A 407 5.92 8.43 -38.90
CA SER A 407 5.07 9.48 -39.48
C SER A 407 3.93 9.90 -38.56
N VAL A 408 3.41 11.11 -38.79
CA VAL A 408 2.17 11.56 -38.17
C VAL A 408 1.03 10.69 -38.71
N PRO A 409 0.36 9.88 -37.87
CA PRO A 409 -0.58 8.88 -38.36
C PRO A 409 -1.91 9.48 -38.86
N ASP A 410 -2.51 8.86 -39.87
CA ASP A 410 -3.79 9.29 -40.44
C ASP A 410 -4.97 9.17 -39.46
N PHE A 411 -4.94 8.27 -38.47
CA PHE A 411 -6.05 8.15 -37.51
C PHE A 411 -6.30 9.46 -36.73
N LEU A 412 -5.30 10.34 -36.62
CA LEU A 412 -5.45 11.66 -35.99
C LEU A 412 -6.44 12.56 -36.75
N THR A 413 -6.69 12.31 -38.04
CA THR A 413 -7.70 13.05 -38.82
C THR A 413 -9.11 12.73 -38.37
N GLN A 414 -9.34 11.52 -37.84
CA GLN A 414 -10.64 11.05 -37.35
C GLN A 414 -11.02 11.68 -35.99
N LEU A 415 -10.08 12.35 -35.32
CA LEU A 415 -10.27 13.01 -34.04
C LEU A 415 -10.92 14.40 -34.22
N GLN A 416 -12.24 14.41 -34.45
CA GLN A 416 -13.01 15.63 -34.77
C GLN A 416 -12.99 16.69 -33.66
N TYR A 417 -12.77 16.30 -32.40
CA TYR A 417 -12.76 17.21 -31.25
C TYR A 417 -11.34 17.67 -30.86
N LEU A 418 -10.31 17.19 -31.56
CA LEU A 418 -8.91 17.59 -31.36
C LEU A 418 -8.73 19.10 -31.63
N ARG A 419 -8.43 19.88 -30.58
CA ARG A 419 -8.22 21.34 -30.70
C ARG A 419 -6.76 21.76 -30.70
N VAL A 420 -5.91 21.00 -30.01
CA VAL A 420 -4.48 21.28 -29.89
C VAL A 420 -3.73 19.97 -30.04
N LEU A 421 -2.73 19.98 -30.93
CA LEU A 421 -1.80 18.87 -31.14
C LEU A 421 -0.39 19.43 -31.25
N ASN A 422 0.38 19.33 -30.16
CA ASN A 422 1.76 19.73 -30.12
C ASN A 422 2.69 18.51 -30.22
N LEU A 423 3.42 18.42 -31.33
CA LEU A 423 4.38 17.37 -31.68
C LEU A 423 5.80 17.94 -31.87
N GLU A 424 6.06 19.18 -31.45
CA GLU A 424 7.36 19.83 -31.62
C GLU A 424 8.50 19.04 -30.96
N LYS A 425 9.72 19.20 -31.48
CA LYS A 425 10.94 18.63 -30.89
C LYS A 425 10.83 17.10 -30.66
N ASN A 426 10.49 16.38 -31.72
CA ASN A 426 10.52 14.92 -31.79
C ASN A 426 11.43 14.45 -32.95
N GLN A 427 11.43 13.15 -33.23
CA GLN A 427 12.13 12.54 -34.37
C GLN A 427 11.15 12.09 -35.46
N LEU A 428 10.02 12.78 -35.61
CA LEU A 428 9.01 12.42 -36.61
C LEU A 428 9.54 12.65 -38.03
N THR A 429 9.05 11.84 -38.97
CA THR A 429 9.49 11.81 -40.37
C THR A 429 8.30 11.64 -41.31
N GLY A 430 8.38 12.09 -42.56
CA GLY A 430 7.33 11.88 -43.55
C GLY A 430 6.33 13.04 -43.64
N THR A 431 5.19 12.79 -44.28
CA THR A 431 4.18 13.83 -44.55
C THR A 431 3.15 13.92 -43.43
N ILE A 432 2.67 15.15 -43.19
CA ILE A 432 1.51 15.38 -42.30
C ILE A 432 0.22 15.12 -43.10
N PRO A 433 -0.75 14.40 -42.53
CA PRO A 433 -2.06 14.20 -43.15
C PRO A 433 -2.71 15.53 -43.58
N ALA A 434 -3.25 15.58 -44.80
CA ALA A 434 -3.77 16.81 -45.41
C ALA A 434 -4.87 17.46 -44.57
N ASP A 435 -5.77 16.65 -44.01
CA ASP A 435 -6.89 17.14 -43.19
C ASP A 435 -6.41 17.85 -41.92
N LEU A 436 -5.30 17.42 -41.30
CA LEU A 436 -4.73 18.11 -40.13
C LEU A 436 -4.16 19.49 -40.52
N ILE A 437 -3.54 19.57 -41.70
CA ILE A 437 -3.06 20.85 -42.25
C ILE A 437 -4.23 21.77 -42.56
N GLU A 438 -5.30 21.25 -43.16
CA GLU A 438 -6.49 22.04 -43.48
C GLU A 438 -7.16 22.57 -42.22
N ARG A 439 -7.37 21.71 -41.21
CA ARG A 439 -7.90 22.11 -39.89
C ARG A 439 -7.01 23.14 -39.20
N SER A 440 -5.70 23.06 -39.41
CA SER A 440 -4.77 24.07 -38.91
C SER A 440 -4.93 25.42 -39.60
N LYS A 441 -5.11 25.42 -40.93
CA LYS A 441 -5.34 26.64 -41.71
C LYS A 441 -6.67 27.32 -41.38
N THR A 442 -7.73 26.54 -41.09
CA THR A 442 -9.05 27.08 -40.72
C THR A 442 -9.13 27.51 -39.26
N GLY A 443 -8.07 27.31 -38.46
CA GLY A 443 -8.05 27.64 -37.03
C GLY A 443 -8.80 26.64 -36.15
N ALA A 444 -9.34 25.55 -36.72
CA ALA A 444 -10.02 24.50 -35.99
C ALA A 444 -9.07 23.60 -35.17
N LEU A 445 -7.78 23.58 -35.51
CA LEU A 445 -6.73 22.83 -34.83
C LEU A 445 -5.45 23.68 -34.67
N LEU A 446 -4.96 23.84 -33.45
CA LEU A 446 -3.61 24.34 -33.23
C LEU A 446 -2.62 23.17 -33.40
N LEU A 447 -1.97 23.11 -34.56
CA LEU A 447 -1.00 22.07 -34.90
C LEU A 447 0.43 22.63 -34.83
N SER A 448 1.28 22.01 -34.01
CA SER A 448 2.69 22.37 -33.87
C SER A 448 3.58 21.16 -34.14
N VAL A 449 4.44 21.25 -35.15
CA VAL A 449 5.27 20.12 -35.65
C VAL A 449 6.73 20.53 -35.89
N ASP A 450 7.10 21.73 -35.46
CA ASP A 450 8.42 22.30 -35.71
C ASP A 450 9.53 21.51 -35.02
N LYS A 451 10.75 21.66 -35.54
CA LYS A 451 11.98 21.02 -34.99
C LYS A 451 11.93 19.49 -34.99
N ASN A 452 11.19 18.90 -35.93
CA ASN A 452 11.30 17.49 -36.29
C ASN A 452 12.26 17.32 -37.49
N LEU A 453 13.06 16.24 -37.51
CA LEU A 453 14.18 16.10 -38.44
C LEU A 453 13.76 16.05 -39.93
N ASN A 454 12.61 15.44 -40.24
CA ASN A 454 12.15 15.19 -41.63
C ASN A 454 10.62 15.26 -41.81
N VAL A 455 9.93 16.18 -41.13
CA VAL A 455 8.48 16.37 -41.34
C VAL A 455 8.28 17.37 -42.49
N CYS A 456 7.55 16.95 -43.53
CA CYS A 456 7.31 17.75 -44.72
C CYS A 456 5.84 18.22 -44.76
N GLY A 457 5.62 19.53 -44.96
CA GLY A 457 4.30 20.06 -45.32
C GLY A 457 3.91 19.58 -46.72
N SER A 458 2.66 19.11 -46.85
CA SER A 458 2.02 18.50 -48.03
C SER A 458 2.84 18.50 -49.34
N GLY A 459 3.27 17.30 -49.76
CA GLY A 459 3.76 17.04 -51.13
C GLY A 459 5.28 16.94 -51.29
N SER A 460 5.82 15.73 -51.08
CA SER A 460 7.19 15.28 -51.40
C SER A 460 8.29 15.60 -50.38
N CYS A 461 8.58 14.62 -49.51
CA CYS A 461 9.87 14.53 -48.84
C CYS A 461 10.93 14.11 -49.87
N LYS A 462 11.50 15.07 -50.60
CA LYS A 462 12.72 14.81 -51.35
C LYS A 462 13.84 14.56 -50.35
N LYS A 463 14.39 13.33 -50.34
CA LYS A 463 15.66 13.05 -49.67
C LYS A 463 16.68 14.09 -50.12
N LYS A 464 17.12 14.98 -49.22
CA LYS A 464 18.39 15.68 -49.42
C LYS A 464 19.50 14.64 -49.23
N ASN A 465 19.82 13.92 -50.30
CA ASN A 465 21.05 13.16 -50.38
C ASN A 465 22.21 14.17 -50.50
N ASN A 466 22.80 14.55 -49.37
CA ASN A 466 24.14 15.13 -49.39
C ASN A 466 25.15 14.00 -49.15
N ILE A 467 25.62 13.40 -50.23
CA ILE A 467 26.90 12.68 -50.25
C ILE A 467 27.94 13.67 -50.78
N ALA A 468 28.91 14.01 -49.94
CA ALA A 468 30.30 14.28 -50.31
C ALA A 468 31.14 14.44 -49.04
N VAL A 469 31.62 13.33 -48.49
CA VAL A 469 32.77 13.34 -47.56
C VAL A 469 34.01 13.14 -48.44
N PRO A 470 34.97 14.08 -48.48
CA PRO A 470 36.23 13.82 -49.15
C PRO A 470 37.08 12.88 -48.29
N ILE A 471 37.55 11.81 -48.91
CA ILE A 471 38.55 10.89 -48.35
C ILE A 471 39.82 11.70 -48.10
N GLY A 472 40.16 11.89 -46.83
CA GLY A 472 41.32 12.68 -46.42
C GLY A 472 41.76 12.36 -44.99
N ALA A 473 42.88 11.64 -44.90
CA ALA A 473 43.77 11.50 -43.75
C ALA A 473 43.40 10.48 -42.64
N SER A 474 43.61 9.21 -42.99
CA SER A 474 44.06 8.11 -42.12
C SER A 474 45.44 8.36 -41.45
N VAL A 475 45.81 9.62 -41.20
CA VAL A 475 47.12 10.04 -40.66
C VAL A 475 46.99 10.56 -39.21
N GLY A 476 45.80 10.99 -38.78
CA GLY A 476 45.58 11.48 -37.41
C GLY A 476 45.65 10.39 -36.34
N VAL A 477 45.17 9.18 -36.64
CA VAL A 477 45.08 8.08 -35.66
C VAL A 477 46.45 7.47 -35.35
N LEU A 478 47.35 7.41 -36.34
CA LEU A 478 48.71 6.89 -36.16
C LEU A 478 49.60 7.85 -35.36
N LEU A 479 49.43 9.17 -35.51
CA LEU A 479 50.17 10.17 -34.74
C LEU A 479 49.72 10.20 -33.26
N ILE A 480 48.42 10.02 -32.99
CA ILE A 480 47.90 9.95 -31.62
C ILE A 480 48.38 8.68 -30.91
N LEU A 481 48.43 7.53 -31.59
CA LEU A 481 48.96 6.29 -31.03
C LEU A 481 50.47 6.37 -30.74
N ALA A 482 51.27 7.01 -31.61
CA ALA A 482 52.70 7.22 -31.37
C ALA A 482 52.97 8.19 -30.18
N CYS A 483 52.14 9.22 -30.01
CA CYS A 483 52.19 10.12 -28.86
C CYS A 483 51.82 9.41 -27.55
N ILE A 484 50.86 8.49 -27.56
CA ILE A 484 50.45 7.72 -26.38
C ILE A 484 51.54 6.70 -25.99
N VAL A 485 52.17 6.02 -26.96
CA VAL A 485 53.27 5.07 -26.69
C VAL A 485 54.51 5.78 -26.14
N SER A 486 54.88 6.93 -26.70
CA SER A 486 56.00 7.74 -26.20
C SER A 486 55.72 8.36 -24.83
N TRP A 487 54.47 8.75 -24.54
CA TRP A 487 54.06 9.19 -23.21
C TRP A 487 54.11 8.05 -22.18
N CYS A 488 53.65 6.85 -22.54
CA CYS A 488 53.72 5.66 -21.68
C CYS A 488 55.17 5.22 -21.40
N TRP A 489 56.07 5.34 -22.38
CA TRP A 489 57.50 5.04 -22.20
C TRP A 489 58.22 6.08 -21.34
N ARG A 490 57.88 7.38 -21.47
CA ARG A 490 58.39 8.45 -20.60
C ARG A 490 57.88 8.33 -19.16
N LYS A 491 56.65 7.85 -18.94
CA LYS A 491 56.11 7.61 -17.58
C LYS A 491 56.73 6.39 -16.91
N ARG A 492 57.13 5.35 -17.67
CA ARG A 492 57.75 4.14 -17.10
C ARG A 492 59.22 4.32 -16.72
N THR A 493 59.94 5.23 -17.36
CA THR A 493 61.35 5.54 -17.03
C THR A 493 61.51 6.57 -15.91
N LYS A 494 60.48 7.35 -15.58
CA LYS A 494 60.49 8.33 -14.47
C LYS A 494 60.03 7.80 -13.11
N LYS A 495 59.70 6.50 -12.98
CA LYS A 495 59.26 5.88 -11.72
C LYS A 495 60.34 5.01 -11.04
N ARG A 496 61.60 5.22 -11.38
CA ARG A 496 62.77 4.63 -10.71
C ARG A 496 63.85 5.69 -10.53
N LEU A 497 63.67 6.60 -9.58
CA LEU A 497 64.70 7.31 -8.83
C LEU A 497 63.99 8.25 -7.85
N GLU A 498 64.59 8.42 -6.67
CA GLU A 498 64.19 9.30 -5.56
C GLU A 498 63.26 8.70 -4.49
N ILE A 499 63.88 7.84 -3.68
CA ILE A 499 63.74 7.86 -2.21
C ILE A 499 64.92 8.72 -1.70
N ALA A 500 64.64 9.54 -0.67
CA ALA A 500 65.54 10.20 0.30
C ALA A 500 65.52 11.73 0.31
N GLU A 501 64.99 12.23 1.44
CA GLU A 501 65.41 13.37 2.28
C GLU A 501 65.26 14.81 1.73
N THR A 502 64.47 15.71 2.35
CA THR A 502 64.50 16.39 3.68
C THR A 502 65.13 17.79 3.60
N GLU A 503 64.31 18.80 3.96
CA GLU A 503 64.62 20.10 4.62
C GLU A 503 65.02 21.40 3.88
N SER A 504 64.47 22.48 4.49
CA SER A 504 64.82 23.92 4.53
C SER A 504 64.21 24.84 3.42
N ASN A 505 63.23 25.72 3.75
CA ASN A 505 63.31 27.10 4.33
C ASN A 505 63.83 28.16 3.30
N THR A 506 63.30 29.37 3.07
CA THR A 506 62.22 30.22 3.65
C THR A 506 61.97 31.45 2.72
N GLN A 507 60.76 32.07 2.80
CA GLN A 507 60.42 33.51 2.65
C GLN A 507 60.62 34.24 1.27
N THR A 508 59.77 35.16 0.77
CA THR A 508 59.01 36.28 1.39
C THR A 508 57.70 36.68 0.64
N MET A 509 56.81 37.34 1.40
CA MET A 509 55.44 37.85 1.14
C MET A 509 55.28 39.15 0.32
N SER A 510 54.09 39.33 -0.31
CA SER A 510 53.20 40.53 -0.29
C SER A 510 51.98 40.30 -1.24
N LEU A 511 50.72 40.72 -1.08
CA LEU A 511 49.91 41.46 -0.08
C LEU A 511 48.40 41.34 -0.48
N GLN A 512 47.56 40.76 0.41
CA GLN A 512 46.09 40.93 0.74
C GLN A 512 44.98 41.09 -0.35
N PRO A 513 43.67 40.78 -0.09
CA PRO A 513 42.97 40.51 1.19
C PRO A 513 42.15 39.19 1.28
N LEU A 514 41.78 38.84 2.52
CA LEU A 514 41.14 37.61 2.98
C LEU A 514 39.62 37.61 2.70
N GLU A 515 39.20 36.85 1.68
CA GLU A 515 37.82 36.38 1.49
C GLU A 515 37.62 34.98 2.09
N SER A 516 36.44 34.79 2.67
CA SER A 516 35.69 33.53 2.88
C SER A 516 36.39 32.20 2.56
N LEU A 517 36.71 31.41 3.59
CA LEU A 517 37.12 30.02 3.42
C LEU A 517 36.60 29.12 4.54
N GLN A 518 35.30 28.83 4.47
CA GLN A 518 34.73 27.62 5.07
C GLN A 518 33.63 27.04 4.18
N GLN A 519 33.89 26.87 2.87
CA GLN A 519 33.05 26.00 2.02
C GLN A 519 33.71 25.67 0.68
N THR A 520 34.87 24.99 0.67
CA THR A 520 35.42 24.43 -0.59
C THR A 520 36.49 23.36 -0.32
N MET A 521 36.13 22.31 0.41
CA MET A 521 36.91 21.07 0.50
C MET A 521 36.01 19.82 0.55
N SER A 522 35.00 19.73 -0.33
CA SER A 522 34.28 18.45 -0.52
C SER A 522 33.67 18.23 -1.92
N LEU A 523 34.11 18.94 -2.95
CA LEU A 523 33.54 18.86 -4.31
C LEU A 523 34.54 18.38 -5.36
N LYS A 524 35.45 17.46 -4.96
CA LYS A 524 36.31 16.69 -5.86
C LYS A 524 36.38 15.19 -5.55
N SER A 525 35.62 14.69 -4.58
CA SER A 525 35.52 13.24 -4.27
C SER A 525 34.19 12.62 -4.69
N LEU A 526 33.37 13.33 -5.47
CA LEU A 526 32.04 12.87 -5.89
C LEU A 526 31.98 12.48 -7.38
N GLU A 527 33.10 12.00 -7.94
CA GLU A 527 33.15 11.43 -9.31
C GLU A 527 33.67 9.97 -9.34
N SER A 528 33.92 9.31 -8.20
CA SER A 528 34.51 7.96 -8.18
C SER A 528 33.59 6.81 -7.72
N LEU A 529 32.27 7.02 -7.61
CA LEU A 529 31.34 6.02 -7.06
C LEU A 529 30.48 5.29 -8.11
N GLN A 530 31.02 5.05 -9.31
CA GLN A 530 30.33 4.29 -10.39
C GLN A 530 31.25 3.24 -11.05
N ARG A 531 31.86 2.32 -10.28
CA ARG A 531 32.62 1.21 -10.87
C ARG A 531 31.69 0.07 -11.29
N GLN A 532 31.33 0.07 -12.57
CA GLN A 532 30.80 -1.10 -13.24
C GLN A 532 31.96 -2.01 -13.68
N PHE A 533 31.90 -3.28 -13.33
CA PHE A 533 32.86 -4.32 -13.68
C PHE A 533 32.34 -5.19 -14.83
N THR A 534 33.25 -5.75 -15.62
CA THR A 534 32.94 -6.81 -16.58
C THR A 534 32.94 -8.18 -15.90
N TYR A 535 32.38 -9.22 -16.53
CA TYR A 535 32.47 -10.57 -15.97
C TYR A 535 33.90 -11.08 -15.93
N ALA A 536 34.72 -10.68 -16.91
CA ALA A 536 36.16 -10.95 -16.92
C ALA A 536 36.87 -10.30 -15.72
N ASP A 537 36.44 -9.11 -15.29
CA ASP A 537 36.95 -8.49 -14.06
C ASP A 537 36.58 -9.31 -12.83
N LEU A 538 35.36 -9.85 -12.74
CA LEU A 538 34.97 -10.70 -11.60
C LEU A 538 35.82 -11.98 -11.53
N ILE A 539 36.10 -12.61 -12.68
CA ILE A 539 37.01 -13.76 -12.75
C ILE A 539 38.40 -13.37 -12.24
N ARG A 540 38.94 -12.22 -12.65
CA ARG A 540 40.25 -11.73 -12.19
C ARG A 540 40.25 -11.42 -10.69
N ILE A 541 39.24 -10.70 -10.21
CA ILE A 541 39.10 -10.26 -8.81
C ILE A 541 39.05 -11.47 -7.87
N THR A 542 38.33 -12.52 -8.28
CA THR A 542 38.10 -13.71 -7.44
C THR A 542 39.11 -14.84 -7.67
N ASN A 543 40.18 -14.59 -8.44
CA ASN A 543 41.13 -15.60 -8.90
C ASN A 543 40.44 -16.84 -9.46
N ASN A 544 39.57 -16.65 -10.45
CA ASN A 544 38.74 -17.69 -11.06
C ASN A 544 37.79 -18.37 -10.06
N PHE A 545 37.16 -17.58 -9.18
CA PHE A 545 36.17 -18.03 -8.19
C PHE A 545 36.70 -19.10 -7.22
N GLU A 546 38.00 -19.04 -6.89
CA GLU A 546 38.72 -20.08 -6.12
C GLU A 546 38.18 -20.26 -4.70
N ARG A 547 37.95 -19.16 -3.97
CA ARG A 547 37.59 -19.20 -2.55
C ARG A 547 36.14 -18.77 -2.33
N VAL A 548 35.29 -19.71 -1.91
CA VAL A 548 33.89 -19.46 -1.54
C VAL A 548 33.82 -18.99 -0.09
N LEU A 549 33.15 -17.87 0.14
CA LEU A 549 32.85 -17.32 1.47
C LEU A 549 31.49 -17.78 2.00
N GLY A 550 30.54 -18.06 1.10
CA GLY A 550 29.21 -18.52 1.49
C GLY A 550 28.34 -18.90 0.28
N LYS A 551 27.38 -19.81 0.50
CA LYS A 551 26.47 -20.31 -0.53
C LYS A 551 25.04 -20.30 0.00
N GLY A 552 24.16 -19.53 -0.63
CA GLY A 552 22.72 -19.54 -0.38
C GLY A 552 21.94 -20.15 -1.56
N GLY A 553 20.61 -20.22 -1.45
CA GLY A 553 19.74 -20.78 -2.49
C GLY A 553 19.78 -20.06 -3.84
N PHE A 554 20.22 -18.79 -3.86
CA PHE A 554 20.10 -17.91 -5.05
C PHE A 554 21.40 -17.19 -5.43
N ALA A 555 22.50 -17.39 -4.68
CA ALA A 555 23.78 -16.74 -4.94
C ALA A 555 24.94 -17.48 -4.26
N LYS A 556 26.13 -17.35 -4.84
CA LYS A 556 27.41 -17.73 -4.23
C LYS A 556 28.25 -16.49 -4.00
N VAL A 557 28.90 -16.41 -2.84
CA VAL A 557 29.79 -15.31 -2.48
C VAL A 557 31.21 -15.83 -2.49
N TYR A 558 32.10 -15.10 -3.17
CA TYR A 558 33.50 -15.43 -3.35
C TYR A 558 34.39 -14.35 -2.73
N HIS A 559 35.54 -14.75 -2.22
CA HIS A 559 36.58 -13.83 -1.80
C HIS A 559 37.33 -13.31 -3.02
N GLY A 560 37.80 -12.07 -2.97
CA GLY A 560 38.59 -11.50 -4.05
C GLY A 560 39.37 -10.25 -3.64
N TYR A 561 40.14 -9.73 -4.58
CA TYR A 561 40.97 -8.54 -4.40
C TYR A 561 40.75 -7.56 -5.55
N ILE A 562 40.58 -6.28 -5.22
CA ILE A 562 40.71 -5.17 -6.15
C ILE A 562 41.93 -4.37 -5.70
N ASP A 563 42.97 -4.38 -6.53
CA ASP A 563 44.30 -3.91 -6.16
C ASP A 563 44.76 -4.64 -4.86
N ASP A 564 45.02 -3.93 -3.76
CA ASP A 564 45.37 -4.50 -2.45
C ASP A 564 44.17 -4.58 -1.47
N THR A 565 42.95 -4.27 -1.92
CA THR A 565 41.75 -4.23 -1.06
C THR A 565 40.95 -5.53 -1.17
N GLN A 566 40.65 -6.14 -0.02
CA GLN A 566 39.82 -7.34 0.06
C GLN A 566 38.35 -7.02 -0.22
N VAL A 567 37.73 -7.82 -1.08
CA VAL A 567 36.31 -7.69 -1.45
C VAL A 567 35.58 -9.03 -1.40
N ALA A 568 34.25 -8.96 -1.28
CA ALA A 568 33.35 -10.10 -1.40
C ALA A 568 32.51 -9.96 -2.68
N VAL A 569 32.66 -10.90 -3.60
CA VAL A 569 31.94 -10.92 -4.89
C VAL A 569 30.77 -11.89 -4.81
N LYS A 570 29.55 -11.36 -4.82
CA LYS A 570 28.32 -12.14 -4.83
C LYS A 570 27.84 -12.34 -6.26
N VAL A 571 27.98 -13.56 -6.77
CA VAL A 571 27.51 -13.97 -8.10
C VAL A 571 26.11 -14.56 -7.99
N LEU A 572 25.18 -14.03 -8.79
CA LEU A 572 23.77 -14.41 -8.79
C LEU A 572 23.54 -15.62 -9.71
N SER A 573 22.66 -16.54 -9.32
CA SER A 573 22.30 -17.68 -10.18
C SER A 573 21.31 -17.29 -11.27
N LEU A 574 21.33 -17.99 -12.41
CA LEU A 574 20.38 -17.84 -13.54
C LEU A 574 18.90 -17.89 -13.12
N SER A 575 18.58 -18.62 -12.04
CA SER A 575 17.23 -18.73 -11.47
C SER A 575 16.77 -17.52 -10.63
N SER A 576 17.66 -16.56 -10.36
CA SER A 576 17.39 -15.41 -9.46
C SER A 576 17.06 -14.11 -10.20
N VAL A 577 17.14 -14.09 -11.53
CA VAL A 577 16.92 -12.88 -12.34
C VAL A 577 15.50 -12.89 -12.92
N GLN A 578 14.51 -12.67 -12.07
CA GLN A 578 13.18 -12.24 -12.50
C GLN A 578 13.21 -10.71 -12.68
N GLY A 579 13.83 -10.24 -13.76
CA GLY A 579 13.66 -8.87 -14.26
C GLY A 579 14.89 -7.94 -14.20
N TYR A 580 15.29 -7.44 -15.37
CA TYR A 580 16.25 -6.35 -15.62
C TYR A 580 16.09 -5.15 -14.67
N GLN A 581 14.84 -4.74 -14.43
CA GLN A 581 14.52 -3.56 -13.64
C GLN A 581 14.79 -3.77 -12.15
N GLN A 582 14.59 -4.99 -11.63
CA GLN A 582 14.79 -5.29 -10.20
C GLN A 582 16.27 -5.26 -9.82
N PHE A 583 17.15 -5.79 -10.68
CA PHE A 583 18.60 -5.74 -10.45
C PHE A 583 19.13 -4.30 -10.52
N GLN A 584 18.73 -3.54 -11.53
CA GLN A 584 19.12 -2.13 -11.69
C GLN A 584 18.61 -1.24 -10.54
N ALA A 585 17.36 -1.43 -10.09
CA ALA A 585 16.81 -0.71 -8.95
C ALA A 585 17.56 -1.04 -7.65
N LYS A 586 17.85 -2.32 -7.42
CA LYS A 586 18.61 -2.79 -6.26
C LYS A 586 20.04 -2.24 -6.23
N VAL A 587 20.73 -2.24 -7.36
CA VAL A 587 22.07 -1.64 -7.49
C VAL A 587 21.98 -0.13 -7.21
N LYS A 588 21.05 0.59 -7.84
CA LYS A 588 20.88 2.03 -7.63
C LYS A 588 20.59 2.39 -6.17
N LEU A 589 19.83 1.56 -5.45
CA LEU A 589 19.57 1.73 -4.03
C LEU A 589 20.84 1.49 -3.21
N LEU A 590 21.49 0.34 -3.38
CA LEU A 590 22.68 -0.05 -2.62
C LEU A 590 23.88 0.88 -2.85
N MET A 591 23.98 1.50 -4.03
CA MET A 591 25.02 2.51 -4.32
C MET A 591 24.77 3.86 -3.63
N ARG A 592 23.57 4.11 -3.09
CA ARG A 592 23.20 5.36 -2.41
C ARG A 592 23.14 5.21 -0.88
N VAL A 593 23.09 3.98 -0.38
CA VAL A 593 22.99 3.70 1.05
C VAL A 593 24.40 3.61 1.62
N HIS A 594 24.78 4.61 2.40
CA HIS A 594 25.97 4.60 3.24
C HIS A 594 25.54 4.67 4.71
N HIS A 595 25.77 3.60 5.45
CA HIS A 595 25.44 3.53 6.88
C HIS A 595 26.54 2.77 7.61
N ARG A 596 26.89 3.21 8.84
CA ARG A 596 27.99 2.63 9.63
C ARG A 596 27.83 1.12 9.90
N ASN A 597 26.59 0.64 9.89
CA ASN A 597 26.26 -0.76 10.18
C ASN A 597 25.86 -1.57 8.93
N LEU A 598 26.11 -1.05 7.71
CA LEU A 598 25.85 -1.77 6.45
C LEU A 598 27.15 -1.89 5.65
N THR A 599 27.37 -3.06 5.05
CA THR A 599 28.52 -3.29 4.17
C THR A 599 28.42 -2.43 2.92
N THR A 600 29.47 -1.69 2.60
CA THR A 600 29.50 -0.80 1.45
C THR A 600 29.54 -1.60 0.15
N LEU A 601 28.71 -1.20 -0.82
CA LEU A 601 28.80 -1.71 -2.19
C LEU A 601 29.94 -0.98 -2.93
N VAL A 602 30.93 -1.74 -3.37
CA VAL A 602 32.12 -1.24 -4.10
C VAL A 602 31.83 -1.12 -5.60
N GLY A 603 31.00 -2.00 -6.14
CA GLY A 603 30.55 -1.93 -7.53
C GLY A 603 29.70 -3.12 -7.94
N TYR A 604 29.40 -3.22 -9.23
CA TYR A 604 28.54 -4.27 -9.77
C TYR A 604 28.98 -4.72 -11.16
N CYS A 605 28.67 -5.96 -11.52
CA CYS A 605 28.82 -6.51 -12.86
C CYS A 605 27.44 -6.78 -13.45
N TYR A 606 27.25 -6.37 -14.70
CA TYR A 606 26.00 -6.58 -15.43
C TYR A 606 26.29 -7.01 -16.87
N GLU A 607 26.45 -8.32 -17.07
CA GLU A 607 26.73 -8.95 -18.38
C GLU A 607 25.85 -10.19 -18.58
N GLY A 608 24.61 -9.96 -19.04
CA GLY A 608 23.67 -11.03 -19.39
C GLY A 608 23.31 -11.92 -18.19
N PRO A 609 23.55 -13.26 -18.26
CA PRO A 609 23.28 -14.17 -17.15
C PRO A 609 24.27 -14.04 -15.99
N ASN A 610 25.38 -13.31 -16.18
CA ASN A 610 26.51 -13.27 -15.27
C ASN A 610 26.50 -11.99 -14.42
N ASN A 611 25.44 -11.84 -13.61
CA ASN A 611 25.27 -10.66 -12.75
C ASN A 611 25.97 -10.86 -11.41
N GLY A 612 26.65 -9.82 -10.93
CA GLY A 612 27.38 -9.86 -9.68
C GLY A 612 27.42 -8.53 -8.94
N LEU A 613 27.55 -8.60 -7.62
CA LEU A 613 27.71 -7.44 -6.74
C LEU A 613 29.04 -7.58 -6.00
N VAL A 614 29.79 -6.49 -5.90
CA VAL A 614 31.10 -6.45 -5.24
C VAL A 614 31.00 -5.59 -3.98
N TYR A 615 31.22 -6.21 -2.83
CA TYR A 615 31.14 -5.57 -1.51
C TYR A 615 32.51 -5.49 -0.85
N GLU A 616 32.64 -4.62 0.14
CA GLU A 616 33.78 -4.68 1.07
C GLU A 616 33.80 -6.03 1.80
N TYR A 617 35.00 -6.60 1.96
CA TYR A 617 35.15 -7.87 2.67
C TYR A 617 35.00 -7.68 4.18
N MET A 618 34.14 -8.47 4.80
CA MET A 618 33.96 -8.51 6.25
C MET A 618 34.83 -9.61 6.86
N ALA A 619 35.97 -9.24 7.43
CA ALA A 619 36.95 -10.18 7.97
C ALA A 619 36.44 -10.99 9.19
N ASN A 620 35.46 -10.47 9.93
CA ASN A 620 34.95 -11.08 11.17
C ASN A 620 33.79 -12.07 10.96
N GLY A 621 33.46 -12.41 9.71
CA GLY A 621 32.36 -13.33 9.40
C GLY A 621 30.98 -12.72 9.57
N ASP A 622 29.94 -13.56 9.50
CA ASP A 622 28.56 -13.13 9.76
C ASP A 622 28.24 -13.09 11.26
N LEU A 623 27.22 -12.31 11.60
CA LEU A 623 26.80 -12.10 13.00
C LEU A 623 26.28 -13.39 13.64
N ASP A 624 25.72 -14.31 12.86
CA ASP A 624 25.21 -15.59 13.36
C ASP A 624 26.36 -16.47 13.87
N ALA A 625 27.46 -16.56 13.11
CA ALA A 625 28.70 -17.21 13.56
C ALA A 625 29.28 -16.53 14.82
N HIS A 626 29.24 -15.20 14.89
CA HIS A 626 29.75 -14.45 16.04
C HIS A 626 28.89 -14.61 17.31
N LEU A 627 27.57 -14.75 17.16
CA LEU A 627 26.62 -14.93 18.26
C LEU A 627 26.50 -16.40 18.70
N SER A 628 26.80 -17.35 17.81
CA SER A 628 26.79 -18.79 18.10
C SER A 628 28.09 -19.29 18.75
N GLY A 629 29.12 -18.44 18.87
CA GLY A 629 30.29 -18.67 19.71
C GLY A 629 31.28 -19.74 19.22
N TRP A 630 31.38 -19.95 17.91
CA TRP A 630 32.35 -20.86 17.29
C TRP A 630 33.49 -20.13 16.59
#